data_AF-V4JD29-F1
#
_entry.id   AF-V4JD29-F1
#
_cell.length_a   1.000
_cell.length_b   1.000
_cell.length_c   1.000
_cell.angle_alpha   90.00
_cell.angle_beta   90.00
_cell.angle_gamma   90.00
#
_symmetry.space_group_name_H-M   'P 1'
#
loop_
_entity.id
_entity.type
_entity.pdbx_description
1 polymer ?
#
loop_
_entity_poly.entity_id
_entity_poly.type
_entity_poly.pdbx_seq_one_letter_code
_entity_poly.pdbx_strand_id
1 'polypeptide(L)'
;MWFWTRHLSLGVLLVWAAYYFLYGNIPKMEFKETTNAAAQGLSQFYANFRNRVNERDTEREKFVMEIGKPTFPLDDALAQRELVVKPTHQRWTGESQPRRFEMGNTLKSVLTNYAKQEDIELFWYLSKDYVVKQNFRVDSDFVSALYQVGRAINDDFEFEVYTFFCHRQRAAVITENPSTFVRENCRRLTN
;
A
#
# COMPACT_ATOMS: atom_id res chain seq x y z
N MET A 1 31.87 7.73 58.94
CA MET A 1 30.50 8.27 58.80
C MET A 1 30.38 9.49 57.86
N TRP A 2 31.41 9.83 57.07
CA TRP A 2 31.42 11.00 56.16
C TRP A 2 30.77 10.73 54.79
N PHE A 3 30.77 9.48 54.36
CA PHE A 3 30.26 9.08 53.04
C PHE A 3 28.74 9.29 52.93
N TRP A 4 27.99 8.83 53.92
CA TRP A 4 26.52 8.92 53.92
C TRP A 4 25.99 10.35 54.02
N THR A 5 26.67 11.24 54.75
CA THR A 5 26.26 12.64 54.88
C THR A 5 26.42 13.42 53.57
N ARG A 6 27.47 13.14 52.77
CA ARG A 6 27.65 13.75 51.43
C ARG A 6 26.62 13.28 50.40
N HIS A 7 26.19 12.02 50.46
CA HIS A 7 25.19 11.51 49.52
C HIS A 7 23.76 11.92 49.91
N LEU A 8 23.44 11.95 51.21
CA LEU A 8 22.16 12.46 51.70
C LEU A 8 21.98 13.95 51.40
N SER A 9 23.05 14.76 51.54
CA SER A 9 22.96 16.19 51.22
C SER A 9 22.68 16.44 49.73
N LEU A 10 23.28 15.63 48.84
CA LEU A 10 23.06 15.72 47.40
C LEU A 10 21.62 15.31 47.02
N GLY A 11 21.09 14.27 47.67
CA GLY A 11 19.70 13.85 47.51
C GLY A 11 18.70 14.92 47.94
N VAL A 12 18.91 15.54 49.11
CA VAL A 12 18.07 16.64 49.59
C VAL A 12 18.14 17.84 48.64
N LEU A 13 19.31 18.16 48.11
CA LEU A 13 19.50 19.28 47.17
C LEU A 13 18.76 19.05 45.85
N LEU A 14 18.78 17.82 45.32
CA LEU A 14 18.03 17.46 44.11
C LEU A 14 16.51 17.49 44.33
N VAL A 15 16.03 17.03 45.48
CA VAL A 15 14.61 17.10 45.83
C VAL A 15 14.16 18.57 45.95
N TRP A 16 14.99 19.42 46.55
CA TRP A 16 14.71 20.86 46.65
C TRP A 16 14.70 21.55 45.29
N ALA A 17 15.65 21.20 44.41
CA ALA A 17 15.68 21.70 43.04
C ALA A 17 14.46 21.25 42.22
N ALA A 18 14.03 20.00 42.36
CA ALA A 18 12.83 19.48 41.72
C ALA A 18 11.56 20.16 42.25
N TYR A 19 11.48 20.39 43.58
CA TYR A 19 10.37 21.13 44.18
C TYR A 19 10.31 22.57 43.66
N TYR A 20 11.46 23.26 43.56
CA TYR A 20 11.54 24.60 42.97
C TYR A 20 11.17 24.61 41.48
N PHE A 21 11.52 23.57 40.72
CA PHE A 21 11.17 23.48 39.30
C PHE A 21 9.68 23.21 39.08
N LEU A 22 9.04 22.43 39.95
CA LEU A 22 7.62 22.09 39.83
C LEU A 22 6.68 23.17 40.38
N TYR A 23 7.08 23.86 41.45
CA TYR A 23 6.23 24.84 42.15
C TYR A 23 6.72 26.28 42.06
N GLY A 24 7.94 26.51 41.56
CA GLY A 24 8.43 27.84 41.24
C GLY A 24 7.78 28.36 39.96
N ASN A 25 7.53 29.67 39.91
CA ASN A 25 7.11 30.37 38.70
C ASN A 25 8.25 30.37 37.68
N ILE A 26 8.50 29.23 37.02
CA ILE A 26 9.35 29.20 35.83
C ILE A 26 8.67 30.14 34.83
N PRO A 27 9.37 31.16 34.31
CA PRO A 27 8.81 32.00 33.26
C PRO A 27 8.41 31.05 32.14
N LYS A 28 7.11 31.01 31.82
CA LYS A 28 6.63 30.28 30.65
C LYS A 28 7.52 30.75 29.51
N MET A 29 8.24 29.83 28.88
CA MET A 29 8.97 30.17 27.67
C MET A 29 7.93 30.59 26.66
N GLU A 30 7.68 31.89 26.57
CA GLU A 30 6.91 32.50 25.50
C GLU A 30 7.72 32.25 24.24
N PHE A 31 7.34 31.20 23.51
CA PHE A 31 7.67 31.14 22.10
C PHE A 31 7.12 32.44 21.51
N LYS A 32 8.01 33.36 21.14
CA LYS A 32 7.62 34.60 20.46
C LYS A 32 6.85 34.20 19.22
N GLU A 33 5.54 34.33 19.27
CA GLU A 33 4.73 34.25 18.07
C GLU A 33 5.26 35.32 17.12
N THR A 34 5.63 34.90 15.92
CA THR A 34 6.25 35.79 14.96
C THR A 34 5.19 36.82 14.56
N THR A 35 5.44 38.11 14.78
CA THR A 35 4.53 39.19 14.37
C THR A 35 4.58 39.46 12.86
N ASN A 36 5.45 38.76 12.12
CA ASN A 36 5.59 38.90 10.69
C ASN A 36 4.44 38.17 9.98
N ALA A 37 3.58 38.95 9.32
CA ALA A 37 2.43 38.45 8.56
C ALA A 37 2.80 37.36 7.54
N ALA A 38 3.98 37.43 6.91
CA ALA A 38 4.44 36.43 5.95
C ALA A 38 4.78 35.10 6.64
N ALA A 39 5.41 35.15 7.82
CA ALA A 39 5.76 33.95 8.58
C ALA A 39 4.51 33.29 9.19
N GLN A 40 3.53 34.09 9.65
CA GLN A 40 2.24 33.58 10.10
C GLN A 40 1.44 32.93 8.95
N GLY A 41 1.40 33.58 7.78
CA GLY A 41 0.72 33.04 6.59
C GLY A 41 1.32 31.71 6.11
N LEU A 42 2.66 31.61 6.05
CA LEU A 42 3.33 30.35 5.70
C LEU A 42 3.08 29.26 6.75
N SER A 43 3.20 29.60 8.04
CA SER A 43 2.98 28.62 9.12
C SER A 43 1.55 28.07 9.10
N GLN A 44 0.56 28.93 8.84
CA GLN A 44 -0.83 28.53 8.69
C GLN A 44 -1.08 27.71 7.43
N PHE A 45 -0.43 28.06 6.32
CA PHE A 45 -0.46 27.24 5.10
C PHE A 45 0.09 25.83 5.35
N TYR A 46 1.27 25.70 5.96
CA TYR A 46 1.87 24.40 6.28
C TYR A 46 1.02 23.61 7.28
N ALA A 47 0.45 24.25 8.30
CA ALA A 47 -0.45 23.61 9.25
C ALA A 47 -1.72 23.07 8.55
N ASN A 48 -2.36 23.88 7.70
CA ASN A 48 -3.54 23.48 6.95
C ASN A 48 -3.22 22.39 5.92
N PHE A 49 -2.10 22.50 5.23
CA PHE A 49 -1.64 21.49 4.27
C PHE A 49 -1.38 20.16 4.98
N ARG A 50 -0.62 20.18 6.08
CA ARG A 50 -0.34 18.99 6.89
C ARG A 50 -1.61 18.34 7.43
N ASN A 51 -2.55 19.13 7.94
CA ASN A 51 -3.82 18.59 8.44
C ASN A 51 -4.62 17.92 7.31
N ARG A 52 -4.70 18.53 6.12
CA ARG A 52 -5.37 17.93 4.96
C ARG A 52 -4.68 16.67 4.45
N VAL A 53 -3.35 16.63 4.48
CA VAL A 53 -2.57 15.44 4.10
C VAL A 53 -2.83 14.31 5.08
N ASN A 54 -2.74 14.58 6.39
CA ASN A 54 -3.05 13.60 7.42
C ASN A 54 -4.47 13.04 7.31
N GLU A 55 -5.48 13.92 7.13
CA GLU A 55 -6.87 13.49 6.93
C GLU A 55 -7.01 12.58 5.69
N ARG A 56 -6.41 12.97 4.56
CA ARG A 56 -6.44 12.19 3.32
C ARG A 56 -5.76 10.83 3.47
N ASP A 57 -4.64 10.77 4.18
CA ASP A 57 -3.92 9.51 4.43
C ASP A 57 -4.76 8.58 5.30
N THR A 58 -5.35 9.08 6.39
CA THR A 58 -6.23 8.27 7.24
C THR A 58 -7.49 7.77 6.52
N GLU A 59 -8.02 8.51 5.55
CA GLU A 59 -9.13 8.03 4.71
C GLU A 59 -8.70 7.01 3.66
N ARG A 60 -7.47 7.11 3.14
CA ARG A 60 -6.91 6.12 2.21
C ARG A 60 -6.64 4.79 2.89
N GLU A 61 -6.04 4.82 4.06
CA GLU A 61 -5.71 3.64 4.88
C GLU A 61 -6.93 2.73 5.11
N LYS A 62 -8.15 3.29 5.19
CA LYS A 62 -9.40 2.51 5.36
C LYS A 62 -9.70 1.56 4.19
N PHE A 63 -9.12 1.78 3.01
CA PHE A 63 -9.41 1.02 1.79
C PHE A 63 -8.17 0.29 1.24
N VAL A 64 -7.06 0.32 1.98
CA VAL A 64 -5.84 -0.41 1.64
C VAL A 64 -5.69 -1.55 2.64
N MET A 65 -5.53 -2.77 2.14
CA MET A 65 -5.34 -3.96 2.96
C MET A 65 -3.96 -4.54 2.71
N GLU A 66 -3.13 -4.53 3.75
CA GLU A 66 -1.84 -5.22 3.76
C GLU A 66 -2.09 -6.73 3.86
N ILE A 67 -1.84 -7.46 2.77
CA ILE A 67 -2.02 -8.92 2.69
C ILE A 67 -0.69 -9.67 2.79
N GLY A 68 0.43 -8.95 2.81
CA GLY A 68 1.78 -9.52 2.83
C GLY A 68 2.19 -10.10 1.47
N LYS A 69 3.48 -10.41 1.32
CA LYS A 69 4.01 -11.05 0.11
C LYS A 69 3.64 -12.54 0.11
N PRO A 70 3.23 -13.13 -1.04
CA PRO A 70 2.99 -14.57 -1.11
C PRO A 70 4.21 -15.36 -0.64
N THR A 71 3.98 -16.36 0.21
CA THR A 71 5.06 -17.19 0.79
C THR A 71 5.71 -18.10 -0.24
N PHE A 72 4.97 -18.45 -1.30
CA PHE A 72 5.42 -19.37 -2.33
C PHE A 72 6.00 -18.61 -3.53
N PRO A 73 7.22 -18.95 -4.01
CA PRO A 73 7.82 -18.30 -5.17
C PRO A 73 6.92 -18.37 -6.41
N LEU A 74 6.81 -17.25 -7.13
CA LEU A 74 5.94 -17.14 -8.31
C LEU A 74 6.30 -18.16 -9.40
N ASP A 75 7.59 -18.38 -9.62
CA ASP A 75 8.10 -19.28 -10.65
C ASP A 75 7.70 -20.72 -10.38
N ASP A 76 7.82 -21.16 -9.12
CA ASP A 76 7.40 -22.49 -8.69
C ASP A 76 5.87 -22.65 -8.82
N ALA A 77 5.11 -21.60 -8.50
CA ALA A 77 3.66 -21.58 -8.60
C ALA A 77 3.18 -21.75 -10.05
N LEU A 78 3.83 -21.02 -10.97
CA LEU A 78 3.57 -21.12 -12.39
C LEU A 78 4.00 -22.47 -12.96
N ALA A 79 5.18 -22.98 -12.58
CA ALA A 79 5.66 -24.28 -13.02
C ALA A 79 4.72 -25.41 -12.58
N GLN A 80 4.25 -25.40 -11.33
CA GLN A 80 3.27 -26.38 -10.85
C GLN A 80 1.94 -26.27 -11.60
N ARG A 81 1.47 -25.06 -11.88
CA ARG A 81 0.23 -24.85 -12.64
C ARG A 81 0.34 -25.41 -14.05
N GLU A 82 1.49 -25.25 -14.71
CA GLU A 82 1.74 -25.76 -16.06
C GLU A 82 1.52 -27.28 -16.16
N LEU A 83 1.88 -28.02 -15.11
CA LEU A 83 1.78 -29.49 -15.09
C LEU A 83 0.32 -29.99 -15.09
N VAL A 84 -0.63 -29.16 -14.66
CA VAL A 84 -2.03 -29.57 -14.43
C VAL A 84 -3.02 -28.91 -15.39
N VAL A 85 -2.57 -28.04 -16.29
CA VAL A 85 -3.42 -27.34 -17.25
C VAL A 85 -3.02 -27.60 -18.69
N LYS A 86 -4.01 -27.54 -19.57
CA LYS A 86 -3.76 -27.45 -21.01
C LYS A 86 -3.51 -25.97 -21.38
N PRO A 87 -2.41 -25.64 -22.07
CA PRO A 87 -2.14 -24.28 -22.53
C PRO A 87 -3.32 -23.67 -23.32
N THR A 88 -3.54 -22.37 -23.12
CA THR A 88 -4.45 -21.58 -23.95
C THR A 88 -3.73 -21.01 -25.18
N HIS A 89 -4.47 -20.37 -26.08
CA HIS A 89 -3.89 -19.68 -27.22
C HIS A 89 -3.05 -18.49 -26.74
N GLN A 90 -1.88 -18.27 -27.37
CA GLN A 90 -0.96 -17.18 -26.99
C GLN A 90 -1.60 -15.78 -27.07
N ARG A 91 -2.53 -15.60 -28.00
CA ARG A 91 -3.30 -14.35 -28.20
C ARG A 91 -4.63 -14.30 -27.44
N TRP A 92 -4.87 -15.20 -26.50
CA TRP A 92 -6.06 -15.13 -25.66
C TRP A 92 -6.06 -13.82 -24.85
N THR A 93 -7.23 -13.18 -24.78
CA THR A 93 -7.46 -11.93 -24.03
C THR A 93 -8.66 -12.01 -23.08
N GLY A 94 -9.54 -12.98 -23.31
CA GLY A 94 -10.78 -13.18 -22.57
C GLY A 94 -11.99 -12.64 -23.29
N GLU A 95 -13.17 -12.85 -22.71
CA GLU A 95 -14.43 -12.40 -23.28
C GLU A 95 -14.63 -10.89 -23.09
N SER A 96 -15.12 -10.20 -24.13
CA SER A 96 -15.48 -8.79 -24.01
C SER A 96 -16.83 -8.65 -23.32
N GLN A 97 -16.83 -8.19 -22.07
CA GLN A 97 -18.03 -8.11 -21.24
C GLN A 97 -17.92 -7.01 -20.17
N PRO A 98 -19.05 -6.46 -19.71
CA PRO A 98 -19.07 -5.48 -18.64
C PRO A 98 -18.64 -6.10 -17.29
N ARG A 99 -17.41 -5.83 -16.85
CA ARG A 99 -16.89 -6.28 -15.54
C ARG A 99 -17.16 -5.23 -14.47
N ARG A 100 -18.00 -5.58 -13.48
CA ARG A 100 -18.42 -4.70 -12.39
C ARG A 100 -17.55 -4.92 -11.16
N PHE A 101 -17.16 -3.81 -10.54
CA PHE A 101 -16.44 -3.77 -9.29
C PHE A 101 -17.35 -3.09 -8.28
N GLU A 102 -17.91 -3.89 -7.38
CA GLU A 102 -18.87 -3.43 -6.38
C GLU A 102 -18.15 -2.96 -5.11
N MET A 103 -18.71 -1.92 -4.48
CA MET A 103 -18.23 -1.33 -3.25
C MET A 103 -18.10 -2.38 -2.14
N GLY A 104 -17.00 -2.32 -1.39
CA GLY A 104 -16.71 -3.24 -0.29
C GLY A 104 -16.01 -4.53 -0.71
N ASN A 105 -16.08 -4.93 -1.98
CA ASN A 105 -15.23 -6.01 -2.50
C ASN A 105 -13.80 -5.51 -2.73
N THR A 106 -12.86 -6.44 -2.89
CA THR A 106 -11.46 -6.12 -3.17
C THR A 106 -11.12 -6.29 -4.65
N LEU A 107 -10.15 -5.54 -5.15
CA LEU A 107 -9.69 -5.68 -6.53
C LEU A 107 -9.20 -7.11 -6.82
N LYS A 108 -8.42 -7.70 -5.91
CA LYS A 108 -7.98 -9.09 -6.01
C LYS A 108 -9.17 -10.05 -6.10
N SER A 109 -10.13 -9.94 -5.19
CA SER A 109 -11.27 -10.87 -5.12
C SER A 109 -12.13 -10.83 -6.39
N VAL A 110 -12.43 -9.63 -6.89
CA VAL A 110 -13.23 -9.43 -8.11
C VAL A 110 -12.49 -9.97 -9.33
N LEU A 111 -11.20 -9.63 -9.50
CA LEU A 111 -10.40 -10.13 -10.61
C LEU A 111 -10.20 -11.65 -10.55
N THR A 112 -10.00 -12.23 -9.36
CA THR A 112 -9.94 -13.69 -9.18
C THR A 112 -11.23 -14.35 -9.64
N ASN A 113 -12.39 -13.77 -9.33
CA ASN A 113 -13.68 -14.31 -9.75
C ASN A 113 -13.84 -14.26 -11.28
N TYR A 114 -13.50 -13.15 -11.92
CA TYR A 114 -13.53 -13.05 -13.39
C TYR A 114 -12.53 -14.00 -14.05
N ALA A 115 -11.33 -14.14 -13.50
CA ALA A 115 -10.34 -15.08 -14.01
C ALA A 115 -10.88 -16.52 -13.97
N LYS A 116 -11.45 -16.93 -12.83
CA LYS A 116 -12.04 -18.27 -12.64
C LYS A 116 -13.19 -18.56 -13.60
N GLN A 117 -14.05 -17.58 -13.89
CA GLN A 117 -15.14 -17.73 -14.85
C GLN A 117 -14.63 -18.07 -16.26
N GLU A 118 -13.41 -17.65 -16.59
CA GLU A 118 -12.76 -17.91 -17.88
C GLU A 118 -11.69 -19.01 -17.80
N ASP A 119 -11.69 -19.80 -16.71
CA ASP A 119 -10.73 -20.88 -16.42
C ASP A 119 -9.26 -20.38 -16.47
N ILE A 120 -9.03 -19.21 -15.89
CA ILE A 120 -7.72 -18.59 -15.67
C ILE A 120 -7.44 -18.48 -14.17
N GLU A 121 -6.21 -18.78 -13.76
CA GLU A 121 -5.75 -18.57 -12.39
C GLU A 121 -5.12 -17.18 -12.23
N LEU A 122 -5.52 -16.41 -11.21
CA LEU A 122 -4.93 -15.11 -10.90
C LEU A 122 -3.86 -15.22 -9.82
N PHE A 123 -2.62 -14.95 -10.19
CA PHE A 123 -1.48 -14.83 -9.27
C PHE A 123 -1.32 -13.37 -8.85
N TRP A 124 -1.91 -13.02 -7.71
CA TRP A 124 -1.76 -11.70 -7.07
C TRP A 124 -0.50 -11.66 -6.20
N TYR A 125 0.59 -11.16 -6.76
CA TYR A 125 1.92 -11.07 -6.13
C TYR A 125 2.26 -9.63 -5.77
N LEU A 126 1.33 -8.99 -5.08
CA LEU A 126 1.49 -7.66 -4.50
C LEU A 126 1.30 -7.76 -2.97
N SER A 127 1.98 -6.88 -2.23
CA SER A 127 1.89 -6.81 -0.76
C SER A 127 0.54 -6.27 -0.25
N LYS A 128 -0.17 -5.54 -1.12
CA LYS A 128 -1.42 -4.85 -0.81
C LYS A 128 -2.56 -5.32 -1.71
N ASP A 129 -3.77 -5.18 -1.21
CA ASP A 129 -5.03 -5.25 -1.95
C ASP A 129 -5.87 -4.02 -1.61
N TYR A 130 -6.85 -3.69 -2.45
CA TYR A 130 -7.61 -2.46 -2.33
C TYR A 130 -9.10 -2.75 -2.31
N VAL A 131 -9.79 -2.13 -1.37
CA VAL A 131 -11.25 -2.18 -1.28
C VAL A 131 -11.84 -1.14 -2.24
N VAL A 132 -12.80 -1.58 -3.04
CA VAL A 132 -13.52 -0.71 -3.98
C VAL A 132 -14.31 0.33 -3.20
N LYS A 133 -13.95 1.60 -3.36
CA LYS A 133 -14.58 2.74 -2.68
C LYS A 133 -15.97 3.05 -3.22
N GLN A 134 -16.12 2.98 -4.54
CA GLN A 134 -17.36 3.28 -5.26
C GLN A 134 -17.51 2.30 -6.41
N ASN A 135 -18.76 1.94 -6.72
CA ASN A 135 -19.04 1.03 -7.81
C ASN A 135 -18.49 1.56 -9.13
N PHE A 136 -17.74 0.74 -9.86
CA PHE A 136 -17.29 1.07 -11.20
C PHE A 136 -17.42 -0.14 -12.14
N ARG A 137 -17.32 0.12 -13.44
CA ARG A 137 -17.43 -0.88 -14.48
C ARG A 137 -16.31 -0.70 -15.48
N VAL A 138 -15.74 -1.80 -15.92
CA VAL A 138 -14.76 -1.87 -17.00
C VAL A 138 -15.38 -2.65 -18.15
N ASP A 139 -15.64 -1.96 -19.26
CA ASP A 139 -16.21 -2.53 -20.48
C ASP A 139 -15.09 -2.95 -21.43
N SER A 140 -14.48 -4.11 -21.19
CA SER A 140 -13.34 -4.62 -21.99
C SER A 140 -13.21 -6.15 -21.88
N ASP A 141 -12.10 -6.72 -22.34
CA ASP A 141 -11.73 -8.12 -22.06
C ASP A 141 -10.97 -8.28 -20.73
N PHE A 142 -10.77 -9.53 -20.29
CA PHE A 142 -10.19 -9.81 -18.97
C PHE A 142 -8.76 -9.24 -18.85
N VAL A 143 -7.95 -9.46 -19.88
CA VAL A 143 -6.56 -8.98 -19.93
C VAL A 143 -6.49 -7.45 -19.87
N SER A 144 -7.37 -6.76 -20.59
CA SER A 144 -7.48 -5.30 -20.56
C SER A 144 -7.94 -4.79 -19.20
N ALA A 145 -8.93 -5.44 -18.58
CA ALA A 145 -9.39 -5.09 -17.24
C ALA A 145 -8.28 -5.26 -16.19
N LEU A 146 -7.52 -6.36 -16.27
CA LEU A 146 -6.37 -6.59 -15.40
C LEU A 146 -5.30 -5.51 -15.56
N TYR A 147 -4.97 -5.14 -16.81
CA TYR A 147 -4.00 -4.08 -17.10
C TYR A 147 -4.47 -2.73 -16.53
N GLN A 148 -5.73 -2.35 -16.75
CA GLN A 148 -6.29 -1.09 -16.25
C GLN A 148 -6.27 -1.03 -14.72
N VAL A 149 -6.64 -2.13 -14.05
CA VAL A 149 -6.56 -2.22 -12.59
C VAL A 149 -5.12 -2.11 -12.10
N GLY A 150 -4.18 -2.84 -12.70
CA GLY A 150 -2.76 -2.77 -12.32
C GLY A 150 -2.18 -1.36 -12.49
N ARG A 151 -2.54 -0.65 -13.57
CA ARG A 151 -2.15 0.74 -13.80
C ARG A 151 -2.77 1.70 -12.78
N ALA A 152 -4.02 1.50 -12.39
CA ALA A 152 -4.73 2.36 -11.45
C ALA A 152 -4.12 2.33 -10.04
N ILE A 153 -3.53 1.20 -9.64
CA ILE A 153 -2.89 1.03 -8.32
C ILE A 153 -1.38 1.22 -8.35
N ASN A 154 -0.78 1.46 -9.52
CA ASN A 154 0.67 1.47 -9.71
C ASN A 154 1.39 2.44 -8.76
N ASP A 155 0.83 3.63 -8.56
CA ASP A 155 1.48 4.71 -7.80
C ASP A 155 1.49 4.45 -6.28
N ASP A 156 0.78 3.43 -5.80
CA ASP A 156 0.72 3.05 -4.39
C ASP A 156 1.78 1.99 -4.00
N PHE A 157 2.62 1.58 -4.96
CA PHE A 157 3.74 0.63 -4.80
C PHE A 157 5.10 1.30 -4.99
N GLU A 158 6.14 0.69 -4.41
CA GLU A 158 7.52 1.19 -4.50
C GLU A 158 8.09 1.00 -5.91
N PHE A 159 7.74 -0.11 -6.56
CA PHE A 159 8.16 -0.44 -7.92
C PHE A 159 6.96 -0.48 -8.87
N GLU A 160 7.21 -0.35 -10.17
CA GLU A 160 6.16 -0.42 -11.19
C GLU A 160 5.39 -1.74 -11.09
N VAL A 161 4.06 -1.65 -11.08
CA VAL A 161 3.17 -2.81 -11.08
C VAL A 161 3.02 -3.30 -12.51
N TYR A 162 3.52 -4.50 -12.75
CA TYR A 162 3.42 -5.17 -14.04
C TYR A 162 2.28 -6.18 -14.02
N THR A 163 1.62 -6.31 -15.17
CA THR A 163 0.62 -7.35 -15.41
C THR A 163 1.02 -8.20 -16.61
N PHE A 164 0.85 -9.51 -16.49
CA PHE A 164 1.23 -10.50 -17.50
C PHE A 164 0.14 -11.53 -17.71
N PHE A 165 0.12 -12.09 -18.91
CA PHE A 165 -0.65 -13.27 -19.24
C PHE A 165 0.26 -14.42 -19.69
N CYS A 166 0.21 -15.52 -18.95
CA CYS A 166 1.04 -16.71 -19.12
C CYS A 166 0.20 -17.82 -19.76
N HIS A 167 0.23 -17.90 -21.09
CA HIS A 167 -0.64 -18.77 -21.87
C HIS A 167 -0.44 -20.28 -21.59
N ARG A 168 0.79 -20.71 -21.31
CA ARG A 168 1.10 -22.11 -20.98
C ARG A 168 0.49 -22.55 -19.66
N GLN A 169 0.49 -21.64 -18.68
CA GLN A 169 -0.01 -21.87 -17.32
C GLN A 169 -1.49 -21.51 -17.15
N ARG A 170 -2.18 -21.04 -18.20
CA ARG A 170 -3.54 -20.45 -18.10
C ARG A 170 -3.64 -19.49 -16.92
N ALA A 171 -2.66 -18.60 -16.82
CA ALA A 171 -2.44 -17.78 -15.64
C ALA A 171 -2.34 -16.31 -16.00
N ALA A 172 -2.89 -15.48 -15.13
CA ALA A 172 -2.71 -14.05 -15.14
C ALA A 172 -1.91 -13.65 -13.90
N VAL A 173 -0.93 -12.78 -14.08
CA VAL A 173 0.02 -12.42 -13.03
C VAL A 173 0.01 -10.92 -12.85
N ILE A 174 0.00 -10.46 -11.61
CA ILE A 174 0.23 -9.06 -11.24
C ILE A 174 1.32 -9.00 -10.17
N THR A 175 2.40 -8.26 -10.43
CA THR A 175 3.59 -8.22 -9.57
C THR A 175 4.40 -6.94 -9.76
N GLU A 176 5.06 -6.48 -8.69
CA GLU A 176 6.04 -5.38 -8.73
C GLU A 176 7.46 -5.85 -9.09
N ASN A 177 7.71 -7.17 -8.97
CA ASN A 177 9.03 -7.77 -9.19
C ASN A 177 8.90 -9.02 -10.08
N PRO A 178 8.81 -8.86 -11.41
CA PRO A 178 8.73 -10.00 -12.32
C PRO A 178 10.07 -10.75 -12.34
N SER A 179 10.02 -12.07 -12.26
CA SER A 179 11.18 -12.93 -12.47
C SER A 179 11.61 -12.98 -13.94
N THR A 180 12.77 -13.56 -14.23
CA THR A 180 13.19 -13.84 -15.60
C THR A 180 12.24 -14.83 -16.28
N PHE A 181 11.78 -15.85 -15.55
CA PHE A 181 10.82 -16.82 -16.06
C PHE A 181 9.53 -16.15 -16.55
N VAL A 182 8.95 -15.24 -15.74
CA VAL A 182 7.73 -14.51 -16.12
C VAL A 182 7.95 -13.63 -17.35
N ARG A 183 9.08 -12.91 -17.42
CA ARG A 183 9.39 -12.04 -18.55
C ARG A 183 9.56 -12.81 -19.87
N GLU A 184 10.11 -14.01 -19.82
CA GLU A 184 10.38 -14.82 -21.02
C GLU A 184 9.19 -15.68 -21.46
N ASN A 185 8.38 -16.17 -20.50
CA ASN A 185 7.32 -17.13 -20.78
C ASN A 185 5.91 -16.50 -20.82
N CYS A 186 5.75 -15.27 -20.34
CA CYS A 186 4.48 -14.58 -20.28
C CYS A 186 4.45 -13.33 -21.15
N ARG A 187 3.29 -13.05 -21.74
CA ARG A 187 3.06 -11.82 -22.49
C ARG A 187 2.80 -10.68 -21.51
N ARG A 188 3.65 -9.65 -21.51
CA ARG A 188 3.37 -8.40 -20.77
C ARG A 188 2.11 -7.76 -21.34
N LEU A 189 1.24 -7.31 -20.46
CA LEU A 189 0.01 -6.61 -20.85
C LEU A 189 0.31 -5.12 -21.00
N THR A 190 -0.12 -4.57 -22.12
CA THR A 190 0.00 -3.16 -22.46
C THR A 190 -1.31 -2.72 -23.11
N ASN A 191 -1.58 -1.42 -23.07
CA ASN A 191 -2.69 -0.81 -23.80
C ASN A 191 -2.48 -0.93 -25.32
#